data_AF-A0A2D4H743-F1
#
_entry.id   AF-A0A2D4H743-F1
#
_cell.length_a   1.000
_cell.length_b   1.000
_cell.length_c   1.000
_cell.angle_alpha   90.00
_cell.angle_beta   90.00
_cell.angle_gamma   90.00
#
_symmetry.space_group_name_H-M   'P 1'
#
loop_
_entity.id
_entity.type
_entity.pdbx_description
1 polymer ?
#
loop_
_entity_poly.entity_id
_entity_poly.type
_entity_poly.pdbx_seq_one_letter_code
_entity_poly.pdbx_strand_id
1 'polypeptide(L)'
;QTTWESDESIKKVSQLTNILGEGRYFRIKKYIEFYVVVDNSMYRHYQSDIPAIQRRVYEMVNTLNMIYRPLNLYIALIGLEIWSNRDKIHIEPDPDITLKSFGEWRENVLLPRKRNDNAHLLTRIEFNGATLGIAHVGTICSPQKSVAVIREEQNNNDNKTSIVASIMAHELGHTLGINHDGHSCHCFAGPCIMSRKIYDIPLYEFSSCSVEEHRTYLLRERPQCILNKPLSTDIITPPVCGNFFVDVGEECDCGSPQDCQNACCNATTCK
;
A
#
# COMPACT_ATOMS: atom_id res chain seq x y z
N GLN A 1 27.04 26.11 42.57
CA GLN A 1 26.54 24.72 42.58
C GLN A 1 25.05 24.80 42.19
N THR A 2 24.72 24.90 40.89
CA THR A 2 23.31 25.08 40.43
C THR A 2 23.04 24.70 38.96
N THR A 3 24.00 24.16 38.20
CA THR A 3 23.82 23.86 36.76
C THR A 3 23.25 22.47 36.45
N TRP A 4 23.07 21.59 37.45
CA TRP A 4 22.64 20.20 37.21
C TRP A 4 21.12 20.03 37.10
N GLU A 5 20.32 20.81 37.84
CA GLU A 5 18.85 20.72 37.80
C GLU A 5 18.24 21.30 36.51
N SER A 6 18.91 22.28 35.88
CA SER A 6 18.46 22.87 34.61
C SER A 6 18.65 21.92 33.43
N ASP A 7 19.73 21.14 33.40
CA ASP A 7 19.98 20.20 32.29
C ASP A 7 19.06 18.98 32.36
N GLU A 8 18.70 18.52 33.56
CA GLU A 8 17.78 17.41 33.73
C GLU A 8 16.34 17.79 33.36
N SER A 9 15.92 19.02 33.66
CA SER A 9 14.62 19.56 33.25
C SER A 9 14.53 19.78 31.74
N ILE A 10 15.58 20.29 31.09
CA ILE A 10 15.63 20.42 29.62
C ILE A 10 15.58 19.04 28.93
N LYS A 11 16.30 18.04 29.45
CA LYS A 11 16.23 16.65 28.94
C LYS A 11 14.84 16.04 29.08
N LYS A 12 14.18 16.25 30.23
CA LYS A 12 12.79 15.79 30.46
C LYS A 12 11.81 16.48 29.52
N VAL A 13 11.92 17.80 29.31
CA VAL A 13 11.07 18.54 28.37
C VAL A 13 11.28 18.04 26.94
N SER A 14 12.54 17.85 26.50
CA SER A 14 12.88 17.30 25.19
C SER A 14 12.29 15.89 24.96
N GLN A 15 12.42 15.01 25.97
CA GLN A 15 11.80 13.68 25.95
C GLN A 15 10.28 13.74 25.88
N LEU A 16 9.64 14.63 26.65
CA LEU A 16 8.19 14.84 26.60
C LEU A 16 7.72 15.39 25.24
N THR A 17 8.43 16.35 24.64
CA THR A 17 8.12 16.83 23.28
C THR A 17 8.33 15.75 22.23
N ASN A 18 9.32 14.88 22.39
CA ASN A 18 9.53 13.74 21.49
C ASN A 18 8.40 12.70 21.64
N ILE A 19 7.98 12.36 22.86
CA ILE A 19 6.86 11.45 23.13
C ILE A 19 5.55 12.03 22.57
N LEU A 20 5.30 13.33 22.75
CA LEU A 20 4.14 14.02 22.18
C LEU A 20 4.20 14.08 20.64
N GLY A 21 5.39 14.28 20.07
CA GLY A 21 5.64 14.26 18.63
C GLY A 21 5.44 12.88 18.01
N GLU A 22 5.91 11.83 18.67
CA GLU A 22 5.71 10.42 18.27
C GLU A 22 4.24 10.02 18.38
N GLY A 23 3.57 10.37 19.49
CA GLY A 23 2.14 10.15 19.66
C GLY A 23 1.31 10.86 18.59
N ARG A 24 1.68 12.08 18.21
CA ARG A 24 1.03 12.82 17.11
C ARG A 24 1.32 12.19 15.75
N TYR A 25 2.55 11.73 15.51
CA TYR A 25 2.94 11.08 14.27
C TYR A 25 2.06 9.85 13.99
N PHE A 26 1.77 9.01 14.99
CA PHE A 26 0.89 7.85 14.78
C PHE A 26 -0.59 8.18 14.58
N ARG A 27 -1.07 9.27 15.20
CA ARG A 27 -2.48 9.67 15.11
C ARG A 27 -2.82 10.28 13.75
N ILE A 28 -1.84 10.84 13.05
CA ILE A 28 -2.05 11.40 11.72
C ILE A 28 -2.26 10.25 10.73
N LYS A 29 -3.38 10.29 10.01
CA LYS A 29 -3.66 9.37 8.91
C LYS A 29 -2.57 9.48 7.85
N LYS A 30 -2.10 8.34 7.36
CA LYS A 30 -1.07 8.25 6.33
C LYS A 30 -1.72 8.01 4.98
N TYR A 31 -1.11 8.54 3.93
CA TYR A 31 -1.58 8.38 2.56
C TYR A 31 -0.44 7.82 1.71
N ILE A 32 -0.75 6.92 0.79
CA ILE A 32 0.21 6.43 -0.20
C ILE A 32 -0.32 6.82 -1.56
N GLU A 33 0.37 7.76 -2.22
CA GLU A 33 0.16 8.08 -3.62
C GLU A 33 0.65 6.91 -4.47
N PHE A 34 -0.26 5.97 -4.75
CA PHE A 34 0.02 4.66 -5.29
C PHE A 34 -0.09 4.64 -6.81
N TYR A 35 0.85 3.96 -7.46
CA TYR A 35 0.88 3.82 -8.92
C TYR A 35 0.90 2.36 -9.32
N VAL A 36 0.03 1.96 -10.26
CA VAL A 36 0.02 0.57 -10.77
C VAL A 36 0.49 0.57 -12.22
N VAL A 37 1.33 -0.40 -12.54
CA VAL A 37 1.76 -0.70 -13.91
C VAL A 37 1.28 -2.10 -14.26
N VAL A 38 0.70 -2.25 -15.44
CA VAL A 38 0.27 -3.52 -16.00
C VAL A 38 1.14 -3.81 -17.21
N ASP A 39 1.82 -4.94 -17.20
CA ASP A 39 2.69 -5.35 -18.30
C ASP A 39 1.90 -5.81 -19.54
N ASN A 40 2.63 -6.05 -20.63
CA ASN A 40 2.05 -6.46 -21.90
C ASN A 40 1.47 -7.89 -21.84
N SER A 41 2.03 -8.76 -20.99
CA SER A 41 1.54 -10.13 -20.84
C SER A 41 0.12 -10.17 -20.23
N MET A 42 -0.13 -9.37 -19.20
CA MET A 42 -1.46 -9.17 -18.63
C MET A 42 -2.39 -8.46 -19.61
N TYR A 43 -1.94 -7.41 -20.31
CA TYR A 43 -2.76 -6.73 -21.32
C TYR A 43 -3.28 -7.69 -22.42
N ARG A 44 -2.41 -8.57 -22.94
CA ARG A 44 -2.80 -9.57 -23.94
C ARG A 44 -3.74 -10.62 -23.37
N HIS A 45 -3.54 -11.04 -22.12
CA HIS A 45 -4.42 -12.01 -21.47
C HIS A 45 -5.87 -11.49 -21.35
N TYR A 46 -6.03 -10.23 -21.00
CA TYR A 46 -7.33 -9.54 -20.98
C TYR A 46 -7.85 -9.19 -22.37
N GLN A 47 -7.32 -9.80 -23.44
CA GLN A 47 -7.77 -9.61 -24.82
C GLN A 47 -7.77 -8.15 -25.26
N SER A 48 -6.81 -7.35 -24.75
CA SER A 48 -6.74 -5.90 -24.99
C SER A 48 -7.91 -5.07 -24.39
N ASP A 49 -8.72 -5.65 -23.50
CA ASP A 49 -9.80 -4.97 -22.81
C ASP A 49 -9.26 -4.08 -21.67
N ILE A 50 -8.87 -2.85 -22.02
CA ILE A 50 -8.41 -1.83 -21.07
C ILE A 50 -9.46 -1.57 -19.96
N PRO A 51 -10.76 -1.39 -20.27
CA PRO A 51 -11.78 -1.24 -19.24
C PRO A 51 -11.84 -2.40 -18.23
N ALA A 52 -11.68 -3.65 -18.67
CA ALA A 52 -11.66 -4.79 -17.76
C ALA A 52 -10.44 -4.77 -16.83
N ILE A 53 -9.27 -4.43 -17.35
CA ILE A 53 -8.04 -4.27 -16.54
C ILE A 53 -8.22 -3.14 -15.53
N GLN A 54 -8.76 -1.99 -15.96
CA GLN A 54 -9.05 -0.86 -15.08
C GLN A 54 -9.96 -1.24 -13.92
N ARG A 55 -11.11 -1.86 -14.20
CA ARG A 55 -12.05 -2.33 -13.17
C ARG A 55 -11.38 -3.25 -12.17
N ARG A 56 -10.61 -4.23 -12.65
CA ARG A 56 -9.88 -5.16 -11.80
C ARG A 56 -8.87 -4.47 -10.89
N VAL A 57 -8.09 -3.53 -11.39
CA VAL A 57 -7.13 -2.77 -10.56
C VAL A 57 -7.87 -1.92 -9.53
N TYR A 58 -9.00 -1.31 -9.87
CA TYR A 58 -9.80 -0.53 -8.92
C TYR A 58 -10.35 -1.40 -7.78
N GLU A 59 -10.85 -2.60 -8.10
CA GLU A 59 -11.30 -3.57 -7.10
C GLU A 59 -10.14 -4.04 -6.18
N MET A 60 -8.94 -4.25 -6.73
CA MET A 60 -7.75 -4.56 -5.93
C MET A 60 -7.42 -3.42 -4.97
N VAL A 61 -7.42 -2.16 -5.43
CA VAL A 61 -7.12 -0.99 -4.58
C VAL A 61 -8.19 -0.79 -3.50
N ASN A 62 -9.46 -1.04 -3.80
CA ASN A 62 -10.52 -1.04 -2.78
C ASN A 62 -10.24 -2.08 -1.70
N THR A 63 -9.80 -3.28 -2.10
CA THR A 63 -9.41 -4.35 -1.16
C THR A 63 -8.20 -3.95 -0.33
N LEU A 64 -7.19 -3.33 -0.93
CA LEU A 64 -6.04 -2.79 -0.21
C LEU A 64 -6.47 -1.77 0.87
N ASN A 65 -7.37 -0.84 0.54
CA ASN A 65 -7.88 0.14 1.51
C ASN A 65 -8.62 -0.52 2.69
N MET A 66 -9.33 -1.63 2.46
CA MET A 66 -9.91 -2.41 3.56
C MET A 66 -8.83 -3.02 4.46
N ILE A 67 -7.81 -3.65 3.86
CA ILE A 67 -6.71 -4.33 4.57
C ILE A 67 -5.86 -3.35 5.40
N TYR A 68 -5.62 -2.14 4.86
CA TYR A 68 -4.74 -1.14 5.49
C TYR A 68 -5.46 -0.17 6.44
N ARG A 69 -6.80 -0.20 6.50
CA ARG A 69 -7.58 0.65 7.42
C ARG A 69 -7.14 0.50 8.88
N PRO A 70 -6.90 -0.72 9.44
CA PRO A 70 -6.42 -0.87 10.82
C PRO A 70 -5.05 -0.24 11.08
N LEU A 71 -4.23 -0.03 10.04
CA LEU A 71 -2.93 0.65 10.13
C LEU A 71 -3.03 2.17 9.93
N ASN A 72 -4.24 2.73 9.84
CA ASN A 72 -4.50 4.17 9.62
C ASN A 72 -3.82 4.70 8.34
N LEU A 73 -3.78 3.87 7.29
CA LEU A 73 -3.25 4.16 5.96
C LEU A 73 -4.39 4.22 4.94
N TYR A 74 -4.29 5.13 3.97
CA TYR A 74 -5.14 5.19 2.79
C TYR A 74 -4.30 5.11 1.52
N ILE A 75 -4.68 4.21 0.64
CA ILE A 75 -3.97 3.94 -0.62
C ILE A 75 -4.74 4.65 -1.73
N ALA A 76 -4.19 5.75 -2.21
CA ALA A 76 -4.77 6.58 -3.25
C ALA A 76 -4.17 6.18 -4.59
N LEU A 77 -4.94 5.52 -5.45
CA LEU A 77 -4.47 5.22 -6.80
C LEU A 77 -4.46 6.51 -7.64
N ILE A 78 -3.27 7.05 -7.88
CA ILE A 78 -3.06 8.29 -8.62
C ILE A 78 -2.61 8.08 -10.07
N GLY A 79 -2.43 6.83 -10.46
CA GLY A 79 -2.08 6.48 -11.83
C GLY A 79 -2.08 4.98 -12.10
N LEU A 80 -2.48 4.65 -13.33
CA LEU A 80 -2.46 3.31 -13.88
C LEU A 80 -1.83 3.40 -15.28
N GLU A 81 -0.76 2.64 -15.50
CA GLU A 81 -0.11 2.57 -16.81
C GLU A 81 -0.16 1.15 -17.36
N ILE A 82 -0.77 0.99 -18.53
CA ILE A 82 -0.89 -0.29 -19.21
C ILE A 82 0.09 -0.29 -20.39
N TRP A 83 1.05 -1.21 -20.39
CA TRP A 83 2.02 -1.39 -21.46
C TRP A 83 1.41 -2.16 -22.64
N SER A 84 0.47 -1.52 -23.34
CA SER A 84 -0.32 -2.15 -24.42
C SER A 84 0.49 -2.53 -25.66
N ASN A 85 1.56 -1.78 -25.96
CA ASN A 85 2.38 -2.01 -27.15
C ASN A 85 3.51 -3.03 -26.90
N ARG A 86 4.32 -2.77 -25.87
CA ARG A 86 5.43 -3.62 -25.41
C ARG A 86 5.81 -3.23 -23.98
N ASP A 87 6.47 -4.14 -23.28
CA ASP A 87 7.02 -3.84 -21.97
C ASP A 87 8.10 -2.75 -22.05
N LYS A 88 8.16 -1.90 -21.02
CA LYS A 88 9.17 -0.83 -20.92
C LYS A 88 10.43 -1.26 -20.19
N ILE A 89 10.42 -2.46 -19.61
CA ILE A 89 11.56 -3.18 -19.04
C ILE A 89 11.55 -4.60 -19.58
N HIS A 90 12.67 -5.30 -19.45
CA HIS A 90 12.68 -6.76 -19.63
C HIS A 90 12.17 -7.42 -18.34
N ILE A 91 11.11 -8.21 -18.43
CA ILE A 91 10.55 -8.97 -17.30
C ILE A 91 11.11 -10.38 -17.39
N GLU A 92 11.89 -10.74 -16.37
CA GLU A 92 12.59 -12.02 -16.26
C GLU A 92 11.87 -12.96 -15.29
N PRO A 93 11.95 -14.29 -15.48
CA PRO A 93 11.47 -15.27 -14.50
C PRO A 93 12.15 -15.17 -13.14
N ASP A 94 13.34 -14.55 -13.06
CA ASP A 94 13.95 -14.19 -11.79
C ASP A 94 13.28 -12.91 -11.24
N PRO A 95 12.52 -13.01 -10.13
CA PRO A 95 11.77 -11.88 -9.60
C PRO A 95 12.69 -10.76 -9.06
N ASP A 96 13.90 -11.08 -8.59
CA ASP A 96 14.85 -10.08 -8.09
C ASP A 96 15.39 -9.20 -9.23
N ILE A 97 15.67 -9.81 -10.39
CA ILE A 97 16.10 -9.08 -11.59
C ILE A 97 14.98 -8.15 -12.09
N THR A 98 13.75 -8.67 -12.12
CA THR A 98 12.58 -7.87 -12.52
C THR A 98 12.30 -6.73 -11.55
N LEU A 99 12.36 -6.98 -10.24
CA LEU A 99 12.16 -5.95 -9.21
C LEU A 99 13.16 -4.81 -9.35
N LYS A 100 14.45 -5.16 -9.53
CA LYS A 100 15.51 -4.18 -9.74
C LYS A 100 15.27 -3.35 -11.00
N SER A 101 14.97 -4.01 -12.13
CA SER A 101 14.72 -3.35 -13.42
C SER A 101 13.50 -2.42 -13.35
N PHE A 102 12.45 -2.84 -12.64
CA PHE A 102 11.25 -2.02 -12.43
C PHE A 102 11.53 -0.81 -11.53
N GLY A 103 12.33 -0.99 -10.47
CA GLY A 103 12.78 0.10 -9.61
C GLY A 103 13.62 1.15 -10.37
N GLU A 104 14.57 0.70 -11.19
CA GLU A 104 15.36 1.57 -12.08
C GLU A 104 14.48 2.32 -13.07
N TRP A 105 13.49 1.66 -13.67
CA TRP A 105 12.52 2.31 -14.55
C TRP A 105 11.65 3.32 -13.80
N ARG A 106 11.19 3.00 -12.59
CA ARG A 106 10.41 3.93 -11.77
C ARG A 106 11.20 5.20 -11.50
N GLU A 107 12.44 5.06 -11.05
CA GLU A 107 13.32 6.18 -10.72
C GLU A 107 13.62 7.06 -11.94
N ASN A 108 14.04 6.43 -13.05
CA ASN A 108 14.59 7.16 -14.19
C ASN A 108 13.55 7.58 -15.23
N VAL A 109 12.36 6.95 -15.24
CA VAL A 109 11.36 7.15 -16.30
C VAL A 109 9.99 7.55 -15.76
N LEU A 110 9.51 6.95 -14.66
CA LEU A 110 8.18 7.28 -14.12
C LEU A 110 8.20 8.53 -13.25
N LEU A 111 9.06 8.58 -12.23
CA LEU A 111 9.10 9.68 -11.27
C LEU A 111 9.36 11.07 -11.90
N PRO A 112 10.16 11.22 -12.97
CA PRO A 112 10.34 12.50 -13.65
C PRO A 112 9.06 13.09 -14.27
N ARG A 113 8.05 12.25 -14.58
CA ARG A 113 6.80 12.67 -15.24
C ARG A 113 5.56 12.53 -14.36
N LYS A 114 5.56 11.64 -13.36
CA LYS A 114 4.47 11.46 -12.40
C LYS A 114 5.03 11.03 -11.05
N ARG A 115 5.01 11.96 -10.08
CA ARG A 115 5.35 11.67 -8.69
C ARG A 115 4.38 10.62 -8.12
N ASN A 116 4.91 9.72 -7.29
CA ASN A 116 4.17 8.71 -6.55
C ASN A 116 5.06 8.20 -5.41
N ASP A 117 4.45 7.68 -4.35
CA ASP A 117 5.16 7.20 -3.16
C ASP A 117 5.63 5.77 -3.31
N ASN A 118 4.85 4.96 -4.03
CA ASN A 118 5.09 3.54 -4.25
C ASN A 118 4.47 3.10 -5.59
N ALA A 119 5.12 2.16 -6.30
CA ALA A 119 4.56 1.61 -7.53
C ALA A 119 4.60 0.07 -7.56
N HIS A 120 3.52 -0.56 -8.02
CA HIS A 120 3.44 -2.00 -8.20
C HIS A 120 3.36 -2.37 -9.68
N LEU A 121 4.13 -3.38 -10.10
CA LEU A 121 4.04 -4.00 -11.42
C LEU A 121 3.21 -5.29 -11.33
N LEU A 122 2.13 -5.37 -12.10
CA LEU A 122 1.35 -6.58 -12.32
C LEU A 122 1.81 -7.26 -13.61
N THR A 123 2.16 -8.53 -13.53
CA THR A 123 2.64 -9.32 -14.67
C THR A 123 2.08 -10.73 -14.67
N ARG A 124 1.90 -11.33 -15.85
CA ARG A 124 1.57 -12.75 -16.01
C ARG A 124 2.77 -13.62 -16.36
N ILE A 125 3.99 -13.07 -16.31
CA ILE A 125 5.21 -13.86 -16.39
C ILE A 125 5.31 -14.72 -15.13
N GLU A 126 5.63 -16.00 -15.33
CA GLU A 126 5.83 -16.95 -14.24
C GLU A 126 7.23 -16.80 -13.66
N PHE A 127 7.30 -16.51 -12.36
CA PHE A 127 8.56 -16.45 -11.64
C PHE A 127 9.06 -17.83 -11.25
N ASN A 128 10.38 -17.94 -11.09
CA ASN A 128 11.05 -19.15 -10.62
C ASN A 128 10.56 -19.54 -9.22
N GLY A 129 10.34 -20.83 -9.02
CA GLY A 129 9.87 -21.37 -7.75
C GLY A 129 8.38 -21.08 -7.49
N ALA A 130 8.04 -20.81 -6.23
CA ALA A 130 6.66 -20.54 -5.81
C ALA A 130 6.39 -19.03 -5.62
N THR A 131 7.27 -18.15 -6.08
CA THR A 131 7.16 -16.70 -5.83
C THR A 131 5.96 -16.10 -6.55
N LEU A 132 5.06 -15.46 -5.79
CA LEU A 132 3.90 -14.74 -6.31
C LEU A 132 4.07 -13.22 -6.27
N GLY A 133 5.00 -12.72 -5.46
CA GLY A 133 5.31 -11.30 -5.34
C GLY A 133 6.69 -11.10 -4.75
N ILE A 134 7.25 -9.92 -4.95
CA ILE A 134 8.50 -9.50 -4.31
C ILE A 134 8.55 -7.98 -4.11
N ALA A 135 9.11 -7.56 -2.99
CA ALA A 135 9.43 -6.18 -2.66
C ALA A 135 10.64 -6.09 -1.72
N HIS A 136 11.22 -4.90 -1.63
CA HIS A 136 12.24 -4.61 -0.61
C HIS A 136 11.59 -4.21 0.71
N VAL A 137 12.21 -4.59 1.83
CA VAL A 137 11.71 -4.26 3.16
C VAL A 137 12.09 -2.83 3.57
N GLY A 138 11.10 -2.05 4.04
CA GLY A 138 11.30 -0.74 4.65
C GLY A 138 11.71 0.37 3.68
N THR A 139 11.30 0.27 2.42
CA THR A 139 11.74 1.14 1.34
C THR A 139 10.70 2.14 0.85
N ILE A 140 9.57 2.33 1.56
CA ILE A 140 8.58 3.36 1.20
C ILE A 140 9.26 4.73 1.01
N CYS A 141 8.79 5.53 0.05
CA CYS A 141 9.40 6.80 -0.39
C CYS A 141 10.77 6.70 -1.09
N SER A 142 11.46 5.55 -1.10
CA SER A 142 12.70 5.40 -1.88
C SER A 142 12.42 5.58 -3.38
N PRO A 143 13.16 6.44 -4.12
CA PRO A 143 12.94 6.64 -5.56
C PRO A 143 13.04 5.36 -6.39
N GLN A 144 13.99 4.49 -6.05
CA GLN A 144 14.21 3.24 -6.78
C GLN A 144 13.52 2.06 -6.11
N LYS A 145 13.52 1.98 -4.78
CA LYS A 145 13.17 0.75 -4.05
C LYS A 145 11.74 0.72 -3.50
N SER A 146 10.98 1.81 -3.59
CA SER A 146 9.56 1.82 -3.21
C SER A 146 8.71 1.22 -4.33
N VAL A 147 8.96 -0.06 -4.60
CA VAL A 147 8.32 -0.84 -5.66
C VAL A 147 8.06 -2.27 -5.21
N ALA A 148 7.07 -2.89 -5.86
CA ALA A 148 6.84 -4.33 -5.80
C ALA A 148 6.52 -4.87 -7.20
N VAL A 149 6.76 -6.17 -7.38
CA VAL A 149 6.34 -6.91 -8.58
C VAL A 149 5.46 -8.07 -8.13
N ILE A 150 4.30 -8.22 -8.76
CA ILE A 150 3.28 -9.20 -8.40
C ILE A 150 2.91 -10.01 -9.64
N ARG A 151 2.98 -11.33 -9.48
CA ARG A 151 2.46 -12.28 -10.45
C ARG A 151 0.93 -12.31 -10.34
N GLU A 152 0.28 -12.11 -11.46
CA GLU A 152 -1.15 -12.25 -11.63
C GLU A 152 -1.49 -13.71 -11.98
N GLU A 153 -2.48 -14.28 -11.29
CA GLU A 153 -2.80 -15.71 -11.37
C GLU A 153 -3.79 -16.05 -12.50
N GLN A 154 -3.78 -17.31 -12.97
CA GLN A 154 -4.26 -17.62 -14.32
C GLN A 154 -5.77 -17.68 -14.56
N ASN A 155 -6.66 -17.64 -13.57
CA ASN A 155 -8.08 -18.00 -13.78
C ASN A 155 -9.09 -16.88 -13.48
N ASN A 156 -9.99 -16.65 -14.42
CA ASN A 156 -11.00 -15.58 -14.43
C ASN A 156 -12.23 -15.84 -13.53
N ASN A 157 -12.04 -16.05 -12.22
CA ASN A 157 -13.16 -16.09 -11.26
C ASN A 157 -13.03 -14.96 -10.21
N ASP A 158 -14.16 -14.43 -9.75
CA ASP A 158 -14.24 -13.22 -8.90
C ASP A 158 -13.46 -13.31 -7.57
N ASN A 159 -13.36 -14.50 -6.96
CA ASN A 159 -12.56 -14.70 -5.74
C ASN A 159 -11.05 -14.44 -5.92
N LYS A 160 -10.55 -14.37 -7.17
CA LYS A 160 -9.13 -14.21 -7.47
C LYS A 160 -8.64 -12.77 -7.37
N THR A 161 -9.51 -11.76 -7.57
CA THR A 161 -9.11 -10.35 -7.42
C THR A 161 -8.60 -10.09 -6.00
N SER A 162 -9.31 -10.57 -4.98
CA SER A 162 -8.92 -10.42 -3.58
C SER A 162 -7.66 -11.20 -3.21
N ILE A 163 -7.39 -12.34 -3.86
CA ILE A 163 -6.13 -13.09 -3.66
C ILE A 163 -4.96 -12.25 -4.15
N VAL A 164 -5.02 -11.72 -5.37
CA VAL A 164 -3.96 -10.85 -5.91
C VAL A 164 -3.82 -9.58 -5.08
N ALA A 165 -4.93 -8.99 -4.63
CA ALA A 165 -4.90 -7.84 -3.73
C ALA A 165 -4.23 -8.17 -2.38
N SER A 166 -4.43 -9.37 -1.83
CA SER A 166 -3.74 -9.81 -0.60
C SER A 166 -2.23 -9.97 -0.80
N ILE A 167 -1.80 -10.40 -2.00
CA ILE A 167 -0.37 -10.46 -2.38
C ILE A 167 0.17 -9.02 -2.53
N MET A 168 -0.57 -8.12 -3.17
CA MET A 168 -0.20 -6.70 -3.23
C MET A 168 -0.08 -6.09 -1.82
N ALA A 169 -0.98 -6.43 -0.90
CA ALA A 169 -0.90 -5.97 0.48
C ALA A 169 0.31 -6.58 1.21
N HIS A 170 0.65 -7.84 0.95
CA HIS A 170 1.85 -8.46 1.48
C HIS A 170 3.11 -7.69 1.05
N GLU A 171 3.25 -7.44 -0.26
CA GLU A 171 4.43 -6.76 -0.80
C GLU A 171 4.51 -5.28 -0.38
N LEU A 172 3.38 -4.58 -0.35
CA LEU A 172 3.33 -3.22 0.18
C LEU A 172 3.68 -3.22 1.69
N GLY A 173 3.29 -4.26 2.43
CA GLY A 173 3.67 -4.50 3.83
C GLY A 173 5.18 -4.58 4.02
N HIS A 174 5.88 -5.31 3.14
CA HIS A 174 7.35 -5.31 3.13
C HIS A 174 7.90 -3.89 2.96
N THR A 175 7.45 -3.12 1.95
CA THR A 175 7.95 -1.75 1.76
C THR A 175 7.67 -0.83 2.95
N LEU A 176 6.64 -1.13 3.74
CA LEU A 176 6.26 -0.45 4.98
C LEU A 176 6.98 -0.99 6.24
N GLY A 177 8.03 -1.79 6.03
CA GLY A 177 8.95 -2.24 7.07
C GLY A 177 8.53 -3.49 7.82
N ILE A 178 7.54 -4.22 7.31
CA ILE A 178 7.01 -5.42 7.96
C ILE A 178 7.69 -6.65 7.39
N ASN A 179 8.21 -7.53 8.25
CA ASN A 179 8.77 -8.81 7.85
C ASN A 179 7.68 -9.89 7.83
N HIS A 180 8.07 -11.06 7.34
CA HIS A 180 7.23 -12.24 7.45
C HIS A 180 6.91 -12.61 8.91
N ASP A 181 5.67 -13.05 9.14
CA ASP A 181 5.21 -13.54 10.43
C ASP A 181 6.02 -14.77 10.90
N GLY A 182 6.48 -14.71 12.14
CA GLY A 182 7.11 -15.82 12.85
C GLY A 182 6.09 -16.78 13.46
N HIS A 183 6.57 -17.85 14.10
CA HIS A 183 5.71 -18.91 14.67
C HIS A 183 4.72 -18.44 15.75
N SER A 184 5.03 -17.35 16.47
CA SER A 184 4.18 -16.79 17.53
C SER A 184 3.13 -15.80 17.02
N CYS A 185 3.24 -15.35 15.77
CA CYS A 185 2.36 -14.35 15.18
C CYS A 185 1.10 -15.02 14.62
N HIS A 186 -0.06 -14.48 14.98
CA HIS A 186 -1.36 -15.05 14.61
C HIS A 186 -2.39 -13.94 14.36
N CYS A 187 -3.40 -14.28 13.57
CA CYS A 187 -4.57 -13.46 13.28
C CYS A 187 -5.83 -14.18 13.78
N PHE A 188 -6.94 -13.46 13.92
CA PHE A 188 -8.14 -14.00 14.55
C PHE A 188 -8.96 -14.86 13.57
N ALA A 189 -9.11 -14.39 12.33
CA ALA A 189 -10.01 -15.00 11.36
C ALA A 189 -9.35 -16.07 10.46
N GLY A 190 -8.02 -16.19 10.48
CA GLY A 190 -7.30 -17.09 9.58
C GLY A 190 -5.82 -16.75 9.44
N PRO A 191 -5.18 -17.08 8.30
CA PRO A 191 -3.81 -16.70 8.04
C PRO A 191 -3.66 -15.18 7.90
N CYS A 192 -2.51 -14.69 8.33
CA CYS A 192 -2.16 -13.28 8.27
C CYS A 192 -1.59 -12.89 6.91
N ILE A 193 -1.79 -11.62 6.52
CA ILE A 193 -1.24 -11.03 5.29
C ILE A 193 0.25 -11.34 5.15
N MET A 194 1.04 -11.20 6.23
CA MET A 194 2.50 -11.38 6.21
C MET A 194 2.97 -12.82 6.41
N SER A 195 2.08 -13.81 6.25
CA SER A 195 2.48 -15.22 6.31
C SER A 195 3.47 -15.58 5.19
N ARG A 196 4.49 -16.38 5.52
CA ARG A 196 5.42 -16.96 4.52
C ARG A 196 4.78 -18.01 3.62
N LYS A 197 3.65 -18.57 4.06
CA LYS A 197 2.95 -19.64 3.36
C LYS A 197 2.01 -19.03 2.33
N ILE A 198 1.94 -19.66 1.17
CA ILE A 198 1.00 -19.30 0.11
C ILE A 198 -0.33 -19.99 0.39
N TYR A 199 -1.42 -19.24 0.25
CA TYR A 199 -2.78 -19.72 0.42
C TYR A 199 -3.60 -19.43 -0.84
N ASP A 200 -4.47 -20.35 -1.22
CA ASP A 200 -5.44 -20.18 -2.32
C ASP A 200 -6.76 -19.56 -1.80
N ILE A 201 -6.65 -18.68 -0.80
CA ILE A 201 -7.75 -17.91 -0.22
C ILE A 201 -7.27 -16.47 0.01
N PRO A 202 -8.15 -15.47 -0.10
CA PRO A 202 -7.77 -14.09 0.18
C PRO A 202 -7.51 -13.90 1.68
N LEU A 203 -6.46 -13.14 1.97
CA LEU A 203 -6.07 -12.76 3.33
C LEU A 203 -6.40 -11.28 3.56
N TYR A 204 -6.85 -10.92 4.76
CA TYR A 204 -7.32 -9.56 5.06
C TYR A 204 -6.77 -8.94 6.35
N GLU A 205 -6.10 -9.72 7.20
CA GLU A 205 -5.68 -9.28 8.53
C GLU A 205 -4.15 -9.27 8.67
N PHE A 206 -3.61 -8.18 9.20
CA PHE A 206 -2.24 -8.14 9.69
C PHE A 206 -2.17 -8.73 11.10
N SER A 207 -1.09 -9.44 11.41
CA SER A 207 -0.85 -9.96 12.76
C SER A 207 -0.52 -8.82 13.73
N SER A 208 -0.65 -9.06 15.04
CA SER A 208 -0.17 -8.10 16.04
C SER A 208 1.34 -7.83 15.92
N CYS A 209 2.12 -8.81 15.43
CA CYS A 209 3.54 -8.62 15.15
C CYS A 209 3.75 -7.64 14.01
N SER A 210 2.99 -7.80 12.91
CA SER A 210 3.05 -6.92 11.75
C SER A 210 2.73 -5.46 12.11
N VAL A 211 1.70 -5.26 12.95
CA VAL A 211 1.33 -3.93 13.45
C VAL A 211 2.48 -3.29 14.23
N GLU A 212 3.14 -4.05 15.11
CA GLU A 212 4.25 -3.53 15.93
C GLU A 212 5.52 -3.27 15.13
N GLU A 213 5.86 -4.12 14.16
CA GLU A 213 6.98 -3.88 13.25
C GLU A 213 6.75 -2.63 12.39
N HIS A 214 5.55 -2.48 11.83
CA HIS A 214 5.19 -1.27 11.09
C HIS A 214 5.30 -0.01 11.98
N ARG A 215 4.78 -0.10 13.21
CA ARG A 215 4.87 0.98 14.20
C ARG A 215 6.33 1.36 14.49
N THR A 216 7.19 0.36 14.68
CA THR A 216 8.63 0.56 14.93
C THR A 216 9.32 1.18 13.73
N TYR A 217 9.02 0.70 12.52
CA TYR A 217 9.51 1.26 11.27
C TYR A 217 9.15 2.75 11.14
N LEU A 218 7.89 3.09 11.37
CA LEU A 218 7.38 4.46 11.32
C LEU A 218 8.09 5.41 12.31
N LEU A 219 8.43 4.94 13.51
CA LEU A 219 9.18 5.73 14.49
C LEU A 219 10.62 5.98 14.06
N ARG A 220 11.25 4.94 13.51
CA ARG A 220 12.67 4.93 13.16
C ARG A 220 12.92 5.75 11.90
N GLU A 221 12.18 5.49 10.84
CA GLU A 221 12.44 6.05 9.51
C GLU A 221 11.68 7.35 9.24
N ARG A 222 10.51 7.54 9.87
CA ARG A 222 9.62 8.70 9.68
C ARG A 222 9.47 9.11 8.20
N PRO A 223 9.01 8.21 7.31
CA PRO A 223 8.87 8.50 5.88
C PRO A 223 7.95 9.70 5.64
N GLN A 224 8.50 10.75 5.03
CA GLN A 224 7.78 12.02 4.87
C GLN A 224 6.75 12.01 3.73
N CYS A 225 6.98 11.23 2.67
CA CYS A 225 6.10 11.22 1.49
C CYS A 225 4.68 10.72 1.81
N ILE A 226 4.53 9.89 2.84
CA ILE A 226 3.22 9.36 3.22
C ILE A 226 2.40 10.27 4.16
N LEU A 227 2.84 11.51 4.37
CA LEU A 227 2.19 12.48 5.26
C LEU A 227 1.28 13.46 4.51
N ASN A 228 1.52 13.71 3.22
CA ASN A 228 0.66 14.58 2.43
C ASN A 228 -0.59 13.85 1.98
N LYS A 229 -1.76 14.46 2.23
CA LYS A 229 -3.02 13.98 1.67
C LYS A 229 -3.05 14.31 0.17
N PRO A 230 -3.30 13.34 -0.72
CA PRO A 230 -3.45 13.61 -2.15
C PRO A 230 -4.70 14.46 -2.42
N LEU A 231 -4.70 15.20 -3.52
CA LEU A 231 -5.90 15.88 -3.98
C LEU A 231 -6.89 14.83 -4.50
N SER A 232 -8.18 15.01 -4.22
CA SER A 232 -9.22 14.10 -4.73
C SER A 232 -9.25 14.06 -6.26
N THR A 233 -8.84 15.14 -6.94
CA THR A 233 -8.72 15.22 -8.40
C THR A 233 -7.55 14.41 -8.98
N ASP A 234 -6.58 14.00 -8.15
CA ASP A 234 -5.46 13.16 -8.58
C ASP A 234 -5.79 11.66 -8.53
N ILE A 235 -6.85 11.29 -7.80
CA ILE A 235 -7.30 9.91 -7.64
C ILE A 235 -8.08 9.48 -8.88
N ILE A 236 -7.67 8.36 -9.48
CA ILE A 236 -8.26 7.85 -10.73
C ILE A 236 -9.28 6.73 -10.51
N THR A 237 -9.46 6.27 -9.27
CA THR A 237 -10.55 5.35 -8.93
C THR A 237 -11.88 6.10 -8.90
N PRO A 238 -13.00 5.45 -9.24
CA PRO A 238 -14.33 6.01 -9.01
C PRO A 238 -14.50 6.39 -7.52
N PRO A 239 -15.19 7.50 -7.20
CA PRO A 239 -15.53 7.86 -5.82
C PRO A 239 -16.25 6.72 -5.08
N VAL A 240 -15.89 6.47 -3.82
CA VAL A 240 -16.52 5.42 -2.99
C VAL A 240 -16.91 5.99 -1.63
N CYS A 241 -18.19 6.31 -1.48
CA CYS A 241 -18.71 6.76 -0.20
C CYS A 241 -18.56 5.69 0.89
N GLY A 242 -17.94 6.06 2.00
CA GLY A 242 -17.66 5.20 3.15
C GLY A 242 -16.24 4.61 3.16
N ASN A 243 -15.35 5.07 2.28
CA ASN A 243 -13.95 4.67 2.23
C ASN A 243 -13.03 5.50 3.17
N PHE A 244 -13.61 6.47 3.91
CA PHE A 244 -12.94 7.41 4.82
C PHE A 244 -12.02 8.41 4.10
N PHE A 245 -12.29 8.69 2.82
CA PHE A 245 -11.60 9.70 2.03
C PHE A 245 -12.63 10.51 1.24
N VAL A 246 -12.62 11.83 1.41
CA VAL A 246 -13.53 12.71 0.69
C VAL A 246 -13.13 12.78 -0.79
N ASP A 247 -13.83 12.03 -1.62
CA ASP A 247 -13.64 11.96 -3.07
C ASP A 247 -14.32 13.13 -3.80
N VAL A 248 -14.11 13.24 -5.12
CA VAL A 248 -14.80 14.25 -5.94
C VAL A 248 -16.31 14.01 -5.91
N GLY A 249 -17.06 15.02 -5.48
CA GLY A 249 -18.53 14.98 -5.38
C GLY A 249 -19.05 14.75 -3.97
N GLU A 250 -18.19 14.38 -3.03
CA GLU A 250 -18.51 14.20 -1.61
C GLU A 250 -18.23 15.48 -0.81
N GLU A 251 -18.97 15.68 0.28
CA GLU A 251 -18.73 16.78 1.23
C GLU A 251 -18.07 16.28 2.52
N CYS A 252 -18.30 15.01 2.85
CA CYS A 252 -17.71 14.32 3.99
C CYS A 252 -17.67 12.81 3.72
N ASP A 253 -16.74 12.09 4.35
CA ASP A 253 -16.75 10.63 4.41
C ASP A 253 -16.26 10.19 5.79
N CYS A 254 -17.14 9.54 6.54
CA CYS A 254 -16.88 9.03 7.89
C CYS A 254 -17.00 7.51 7.98
N GLY A 255 -17.01 6.80 6.85
CA GLY A 255 -17.22 5.37 6.79
C GLY A 255 -18.68 4.95 6.60
N SER A 256 -18.94 3.69 6.94
CA SER A 256 -20.29 3.13 6.91
C SER A 256 -21.20 3.82 7.94
N PRO A 257 -22.53 3.78 7.77
CA PRO A 257 -23.45 4.31 8.79
C PRO A 257 -23.27 3.69 10.18
N GLN A 258 -22.78 2.44 10.26
CA GLN A 258 -22.51 1.75 11.52
C GLN A 258 -21.23 2.25 12.20
N ASP A 259 -20.21 2.63 11.41
CA ASP A 259 -18.90 3.04 11.92
C ASP A 259 -18.78 4.56 12.10
N CYS A 260 -19.64 5.34 11.45
CA CYS A 260 -19.53 6.80 11.42
C CYS A 260 -19.75 7.42 12.81
N GLN A 261 -18.72 8.10 13.30
CA GLN A 261 -18.77 8.87 14.55
C GLN A 261 -18.97 10.37 14.32
N ASN A 262 -19.09 10.81 13.06
CA ASN A 262 -19.25 12.23 12.72
C ASN A 262 -20.73 12.60 12.61
N ALA A 263 -21.26 13.27 13.63
CA ALA A 263 -22.65 13.71 13.67
C ALA A 263 -23.04 14.72 12.56
N CYS A 264 -22.05 15.36 11.93
CA CYS A 264 -22.27 16.31 10.84
C CYS A 264 -22.23 15.68 9.45
N CYS A 265 -22.04 14.35 9.34
CA CYS A 265 -21.92 13.66 8.08
C CYS A 265 -23.02 12.60 7.94
N ASN A 266 -23.80 12.68 6.87
CA ASN A 266 -24.66 11.60 6.44
C ASN A 266 -23.84 10.53 5.73
N ALA A 267 -23.44 9.52 6.49
CA ALA A 267 -22.64 8.38 6.02
C ALA A 267 -23.26 7.58 4.87
N THR A 268 -24.57 7.69 4.62
CA THR A 268 -25.22 7.01 3.48
C THR A 268 -25.00 7.76 2.17
N THR A 269 -24.87 9.09 2.23
CA THR A 269 -24.79 9.95 1.03
C THR A 269 -23.46 10.66 0.88
N CYS A 270 -22.59 10.62 1.89
CA CYS A 270 -21.35 11.38 1.98
C CYS A 270 -21.57 12.89 1.82
N LYS A 271 -22.60 13.37 2.54
CA LYS A 271 -23.06 14.76 2.59
C LYS A 271 -23.16 15.27 4.01
#